data_AF-A0A521TIK1-F1
#
_entry.id   AF-A0A521TIK1-F1
#
_cell.length_a   1.000
_cell.length_b   1.000
_cell.length_c   1.000
_cell.angle_alpha   90.00
_cell.angle_beta   90.00
_cell.angle_gamma   90.00
#
_symmetry.space_group_name_H-M   'P 1'
#
loop_
_entity.id
_entity.type
_entity.pdbx_description
1 polymer ?
#
loop_
_entity_poly.entity_id
_entity_poly.type
_entity_poly.pdbx_seq_one_letter_code
_entity_poly.pdbx_strand_id
1 'polypeptide(L)'
;MSLSNVVAAIQARQSFVLTSHARPDGDAIGSQMALGLALESLGKTVRWIGRDPAPQPYRHFPAVDRIEVAPALTGETDAVIVMECNALSRPEVAGFEGRFVINIDHHGGNTMYGAVNWFDDSAAAVCEMTAELIDALGVKWTPAIATH
;
A
#
# COMPACT_ATOMS: atom_id res chain seq x y z
N MET A 1 12.52 -8.55 -7.25
CA MET A 1 12.74 -7.13 -7.62
C MET A 1 12.82 -6.35 -6.31
N SER A 2 13.70 -5.35 -6.19
CA SER A 2 14.23 -4.89 -4.89
C SER A 2 13.58 -3.60 -4.37
N LEU A 3 13.61 -3.43 -3.04
CA LEU A 3 13.28 -2.21 -2.30
C LEU A 3 13.76 -0.91 -2.98
N SER A 4 14.98 -0.89 -3.50
CA SER A 4 15.56 0.28 -4.20
C SER A 4 14.73 0.75 -5.41
N ASN A 5 14.10 -0.17 -6.15
CA ASN A 5 13.26 0.18 -7.29
C ASN A 5 11.95 0.83 -6.83
N VAL A 6 11.38 0.37 -5.70
CA VAL A 6 10.19 0.96 -5.10
C VAL A 6 10.49 2.38 -4.61
N VAL A 7 11.62 2.58 -3.92
CA VAL A 7 12.09 3.90 -3.48
C VAL A 7 12.22 4.86 -4.68
N ALA A 8 12.92 4.44 -5.73
CA ALA A 8 13.08 5.26 -6.94
C ALA A 8 11.74 5.59 -7.60
N ALA A 9 10.82 4.63 -7.66
CA ALA A 9 9.50 4.82 -8.25
C ALA A 9 8.63 5.80 -7.44
N ILE A 10 8.72 5.75 -6.12
CA ILE A 10 8.03 6.69 -5.21
C ILE A 10 8.63 8.09 -5.32
N GLN A 11 9.96 8.23 -5.33
CA GLN A 11 10.63 9.53 -5.42
C GLN A 11 10.29 10.25 -6.74
N ALA A 12 10.16 9.51 -7.84
CA ALA A 12 9.85 10.04 -9.16
C ALA A 12 8.39 10.50 -9.36
N ARG A 13 7.50 10.32 -8.38
CA ARG A 13 6.05 10.54 -8.51
C ARG A 13 5.50 11.40 -7.38
N GLN A 14 4.34 12.03 -7.58
CA GLN A 14 3.74 12.95 -6.61
C GLN A 14 2.39 12.49 -6.06
N SER A 15 1.62 11.73 -6.83
CA SER A 15 0.28 11.27 -6.45
C SER A 15 0.15 9.75 -6.44
N PHE A 16 -0.38 9.21 -5.35
CA PHE A 16 -0.54 7.78 -5.14
C PHE A 16 -1.94 7.40 -4.70
N VAL A 17 -2.41 6.26 -5.19
CA VAL A 17 -3.48 5.50 -4.55
C VAL A 17 -2.88 4.26 -3.91
N LEU A 18 -3.19 4.01 -2.65
CA LEU A 18 -2.80 2.79 -1.94
C LEU A 18 -4.02 1.90 -1.79
N THR A 19 -3.85 0.61 -2.05
CA THR A 19 -4.90 -0.40 -1.87
C THR A 19 -4.29 -1.73 -1.45
N SER A 20 -5.09 -2.53 -0.75
CA SER A 20 -4.81 -3.90 -0.37
C SER A 20 -5.94 -4.83 -0.82
N HIS A 21 -5.95 -6.09 -0.38
CA HIS A 21 -6.96 -7.06 -0.76
C HIS A 21 -8.35 -6.75 -0.16
N ALA A 22 -9.41 -7.26 -0.79
CA ALA A 22 -10.75 -7.26 -0.21
C ALA A 22 -10.81 -8.05 1.10
N ARG A 23 -11.74 -7.70 1.99
CA ARG A 23 -11.82 -8.23 3.38
C ARG A 23 -10.46 -8.09 4.10
N PRO A 24 -9.98 -6.84 4.31
CA PRO A 24 -8.62 -6.61 4.76
C PRO A 24 -8.41 -7.12 6.19
N ASP A 25 -7.21 -7.61 6.47
CA ASP A 25 -6.78 -7.99 7.80
C ASP A 25 -5.85 -6.93 8.42
N GLY A 26 -5.11 -7.31 9.46
CA GLY A 26 -4.24 -6.38 10.19
C GLY A 26 -3.04 -5.92 9.37
N ASP A 27 -2.46 -6.81 8.55
CA ASP A 27 -1.29 -6.50 7.74
C ASP A 27 -1.67 -5.57 6.58
N ALA A 28 -2.79 -5.89 5.91
CA ALA A 28 -3.37 -5.05 4.88
C ALA A 28 -3.69 -3.62 5.36
N ILE A 29 -4.29 -3.48 6.55
CA ILE A 29 -4.65 -2.17 7.12
C ILE A 29 -3.41 -1.44 7.61
N GLY A 30 -2.56 -2.10 8.39
CA GLY A 30 -1.38 -1.52 9.01
C GLY A 30 -0.40 -0.98 7.98
N SER A 31 0.01 -1.84 7.04
CA SER A 31 0.97 -1.48 5.99
C SER A 31 0.47 -0.36 5.09
N GLN A 32 -0.81 -0.41 4.67
CA GLN A 32 -1.44 0.63 3.86
C GLN A 32 -1.48 1.97 4.58
N MET A 33 -1.83 2.00 5.86
CA MET A 33 -1.93 3.23 6.64
C MET A 33 -0.56 3.80 6.99
N ALA A 34 0.38 2.96 7.42
CA ALA A 34 1.74 3.36 7.75
C ALA A 34 2.45 3.97 6.53
N LEU A 35 2.39 3.30 5.38
CA LEU A 35 2.96 3.83 4.14
C LEU A 35 2.23 5.09 3.70
N GLY A 36 0.90 5.12 3.82
CA GLY A 36 0.10 6.28 3.47
C GLY A 36 0.52 7.54 4.23
N LEU A 37 0.63 7.44 5.56
CA LEU A 37 1.09 8.52 6.43
C LEU A 37 2.54 8.93 6.14
N ALA A 38 3.42 7.96 5.88
CA ALA A 38 4.81 8.22 5.53
C ALA A 38 4.92 9.02 4.23
N LEU A 39 4.19 8.63 3.18
CA LEU A 39 4.16 9.35 1.91
C LEU A 39 3.58 10.75 2.04
N GLU A 40 2.53 10.93 2.84
CA GLU A 40 1.98 12.26 3.16
C GLU A 40 3.01 13.15 3.85
N SER A 41 3.83 12.60 4.75
CA SER A 41 4.91 13.36 5.42
C SER A 41 6.01 13.83 4.46
N LEU A 42 6.16 13.15 3.31
CA LEU A 42 7.04 13.55 2.21
C LEU A 42 6.40 14.58 1.26
N GLY A 43 5.20 15.07 1.59
CA GLY A 43 4.45 16.02 0.76
C GLY A 43 3.78 15.40 -0.46
N LYS A 44 3.63 14.07 -0.50
CA LYS A 44 2.92 13.38 -1.59
C LYS A 44 1.40 13.51 -1.39
N THR A 45 0.67 13.49 -2.50
CA THR A 45 -0.80 13.38 -2.47
C THR A 45 -1.17 11.91 -2.42
N VAL A 46 -1.88 11.48 -1.38
CA VAL A 46 -2.16 10.06 -1.15
C VAL A 46 -3.64 9.84 -0.90
N ARG A 47 -4.20 8.83 -1.58
CA ARG A 47 -5.54 8.31 -1.30
C ARG A 47 -5.44 6.86 -0.86
N TRP A 48 -6.19 6.50 0.17
CA TRP A 48 -6.26 5.12 0.67
C TRP A 48 -7.60 4.57 0.25
N ILE A 49 -7.60 3.48 -0.52
CA ILE A 49 -8.81 2.84 -1.03
C ILE A 49 -8.80 1.39 -0.58
N GLY A 50 -9.98 0.86 -0.28
CA GLY A 50 -10.21 -0.56 -0.04
C GLY A 50 -11.58 -0.98 -0.56
N ARG A 51 -11.74 -2.26 -0.91
CA ARG A 51 -13.04 -2.78 -1.36
C ARG A 51 -14.05 -2.88 -0.21
N ASP A 52 -13.58 -3.31 0.95
CA ASP A 52 -14.39 -3.57 2.13
C ASP A 52 -13.92 -2.71 3.30
N PRO A 53 -14.81 -2.36 4.24
CA PRO A 53 -14.42 -1.65 5.44
C PRO A 53 -13.53 -2.52 6.34
N ALA A 54 -12.74 -1.88 7.20
CA ALA A 54 -11.99 -2.56 8.24
C ALA A 54 -12.91 -3.47 9.12
N PRO A 55 -12.50 -4.72 9.38
CA PRO A 55 -13.26 -5.61 10.26
C PRO A 55 -13.21 -5.09 11.71
N GLN A 56 -14.16 -5.56 12.53
CA GLN A 56 -14.41 -5.05 13.88
C GLN A 56 -13.15 -4.83 14.74
N PRO A 57 -12.15 -5.76 14.79
CA PRO A 57 -10.97 -5.58 15.63
C PRO A 57 -10.17 -4.31 15.31
N TYR A 58 -10.20 -3.84 14.06
CA TYR A 58 -9.37 -2.75 13.57
C TYR A 58 -10.14 -1.43 13.39
N ARG A 59 -11.46 -1.41 13.60
CA ARG A 59 -12.29 -0.19 13.45
C ARG A 59 -11.94 0.92 14.43
N HIS A 60 -11.23 0.58 15.50
CA HIS A 60 -10.81 1.54 16.53
C HIS A 60 -9.43 2.14 16.23
N PHE A 61 -8.73 1.68 15.19
CA PHE A 61 -7.44 2.25 14.85
C PHE A 61 -7.60 3.72 14.40
N PRO A 62 -6.75 4.63 14.92
CA PRO A 62 -6.78 6.03 14.50
C PRO A 62 -6.71 6.15 12.98
N ALA A 63 -7.52 7.02 12.37
CA ALA A 63 -7.48 7.27 10.92
C ALA A 63 -7.89 6.10 9.99
N VAL A 64 -8.37 4.97 10.52
CA VAL A 64 -8.84 3.84 9.68
C VAL A 64 -10.06 4.23 8.82
N ASP A 65 -10.83 5.22 9.28
CA ASP A 65 -11.97 5.82 8.58
C ASP A 65 -11.56 6.63 7.33
N ARG A 66 -10.27 6.93 7.16
CA ARG A 66 -9.73 7.56 5.95
C ARG A 66 -9.60 6.59 4.78
N ILE A 67 -9.70 5.28 5.01
CA ILE A 67 -9.74 4.29 3.93
C ILE A 67 -11.10 4.42 3.23
N GLU A 68 -11.08 4.94 2.01
CA GLU A 68 -12.27 5.05 1.16
C GLU A 68 -12.73 3.65 0.75
N VAL A 69 -13.96 3.30 1.11
CA VAL A 69 -14.59 2.05 0.65
C VAL A 69 -15.19 2.27 -0.73
N ALA A 70 -14.55 1.73 -1.77
CA ALA A 70 -14.95 1.94 -3.15
C ALA A 70 -14.78 0.68 -4.02
N PRO A 71 -15.65 0.46 -5.03
CA PRO A 71 -15.53 -0.68 -5.94
C PRO A 71 -14.54 -0.44 -7.09
N ALA A 72 -14.05 0.78 -7.28
CA ALA A 72 -13.19 1.16 -8.39
C ALA A 72 -12.27 2.33 -8.04
N LEU A 73 -11.08 2.34 -8.64
CA LEU A 73 -10.18 3.49 -8.64
C LEU A 73 -10.81 4.63 -9.45
N THR A 74 -10.84 5.82 -8.89
CA THR A 74 -11.37 7.02 -9.52
C THR A 74 -10.30 8.10 -9.62
N GLY A 75 -10.40 8.96 -10.64
CA GLY A 75 -9.45 10.05 -10.86
C GLY A 75 -8.07 9.61 -11.36
N GLU A 76 -7.25 10.61 -11.67
CA GLU A 76 -5.88 10.44 -12.14
C GLU A 76 -4.91 10.31 -10.95
N THR A 77 -3.87 9.50 -11.12
CA THR A 77 -2.78 9.33 -10.14
C THR A 77 -1.52 8.87 -10.85
N ASP A 78 -0.34 9.24 -10.36
CA ASP A 78 0.93 8.86 -10.99
C ASP A 78 1.27 7.38 -10.81
N ALA A 79 0.85 6.78 -9.68
CA ALA A 79 0.96 5.35 -9.43
C ALA A 79 -0.10 4.82 -8.47
N VAL A 80 -0.38 3.53 -8.59
CA VAL A 80 -1.15 2.75 -7.61
C VAL A 80 -0.21 1.80 -6.90
N ILE A 81 -0.15 1.85 -5.57
CA ILE A 81 0.61 0.92 -4.75
C ILE A 81 -0.36 -0.16 -4.26
N VAL A 82 -0.15 -1.39 -4.73
CA VAL A 82 -0.97 -2.56 -4.38
C VAL A 82 -0.17 -3.44 -3.42
N MET A 83 -0.63 -3.47 -2.18
CA MET A 83 0.03 -4.13 -1.06
C MET A 83 -0.69 -5.44 -0.72
N GLU A 84 0.00 -6.41 -0.12
CA GLU A 84 -0.64 -7.63 0.43
C GLU A 84 -1.41 -8.46 -0.63
N CYS A 85 -0.98 -8.38 -1.89
CA CYS A 85 -1.68 -9.01 -3.01
C CYS A 85 -0.70 -9.72 -3.94
N ASN A 86 -0.88 -11.03 -4.08
CA ASN A 86 -0.14 -11.86 -5.04
C ASN A 86 -0.68 -11.75 -6.49
N ALA A 87 -1.87 -11.18 -6.66
CA ALA A 87 -2.49 -10.92 -7.96
C ALA A 87 -3.43 -9.70 -7.92
N LEU A 88 -3.58 -9.01 -9.07
CA LEU A 88 -4.47 -7.84 -9.21
C LEU A 88 -5.97 -8.13 -9.03
N SER A 89 -6.37 -9.40 -8.96
CA SER A 89 -7.76 -9.76 -8.63
C SER A 89 -8.07 -9.63 -7.14
N ARG A 90 -7.04 -9.65 -6.27
CA ARG A 90 -7.19 -9.67 -4.81
C ARG A 90 -7.81 -8.40 -4.22
N PRO A 91 -7.51 -7.18 -4.70
CA PRO A 91 -8.20 -5.98 -4.24
C PRO A 91 -9.71 -6.00 -4.48
N GLU A 92 -10.20 -6.71 -5.51
CA GLU A 92 -11.60 -6.62 -5.97
C GLU A 92 -12.08 -5.16 -6.24
N VAL A 93 -11.12 -4.28 -6.52
CA VAL A 93 -11.31 -2.89 -6.97
C VAL A 93 -11.04 -2.85 -8.48
N ALA A 94 -11.88 -2.19 -9.27
CA ALA A 94 -11.69 -2.05 -10.71
C ALA A 94 -10.82 -0.83 -11.09
N GLY A 95 -10.40 -0.74 -12.36
CA GLY A 95 -9.78 0.47 -12.92
C GLY A 95 -8.26 0.54 -12.83
N PHE A 96 -7.58 -0.62 -12.80
CA PHE A 96 -6.11 -0.68 -12.86
C PHE A 96 -5.56 -0.55 -14.28
N GLU A 97 -6.40 -0.70 -15.30
CA GLU A 97 -6.02 -0.71 -16.70
C GLU A 97 -5.27 0.58 -17.09
N GLY A 98 -4.08 0.44 -17.66
CA GLY A 98 -3.23 1.57 -18.08
C GLY A 98 -2.56 2.34 -16.93
N ARG A 99 -2.79 1.97 -15.66
CA ARG A 99 -2.14 2.64 -14.51
C ARG A 99 -0.75 2.08 -14.25
N PHE A 100 0.14 2.93 -13.73
CA PHE A 100 1.43 2.50 -13.24
C PHE A 100 1.28 1.82 -11.88
N VAL A 101 1.47 0.51 -11.83
CA VAL A 101 1.29 -0.28 -10.60
C VAL A 101 2.63 -0.59 -9.93
N ILE A 102 2.71 -0.36 -8.63
CA ILE A 102 3.79 -0.82 -7.74
C ILE A 102 3.21 -1.92 -6.86
N ASN A 103 3.77 -3.13 -6.90
CA ASN A 103 3.35 -4.24 -6.04
C ASN A 103 4.35 -4.45 -4.90
N ILE A 104 3.85 -4.53 -3.66
CA ILE A 104 4.63 -4.85 -2.46
C ILE A 104 3.93 -6.01 -1.77
N ASP A 105 4.57 -7.17 -1.68
CA ASP A 105 3.91 -8.39 -1.21
C ASP A 105 4.92 -9.45 -0.76
N HIS A 106 4.47 -10.37 0.11
CA HIS A 106 5.26 -11.50 0.61
C HIS A 106 4.61 -12.87 0.30
N HIS A 107 3.41 -12.89 -0.28
CA HIS A 107 2.65 -14.11 -0.50
C HIS A 107 3.21 -14.98 -1.64
N GLY A 108 3.42 -16.27 -1.35
CA GLY A 108 3.73 -17.26 -2.37
C GLY A 108 2.76 -17.23 -3.56
N GLY A 109 3.30 -17.43 -4.76
CA GLY A 109 2.52 -17.37 -6.01
C GLY A 109 2.26 -15.95 -6.52
N ASN A 110 2.97 -14.94 -6.00
CA ASN A 110 2.96 -13.60 -6.56
C ASN A 110 3.34 -13.61 -8.04
N THR A 111 2.52 -12.96 -8.86
CA THR A 111 2.65 -12.94 -10.33
C THR A 111 3.52 -11.79 -10.87
N MET A 112 4.09 -10.97 -9.99
CA MET A 112 4.95 -9.82 -10.31
C MET A 112 4.31 -8.88 -11.32
N TYR A 113 3.01 -8.63 -11.13
CA TYR A 113 2.14 -7.95 -12.10
C TYR A 113 2.36 -6.44 -12.19
N GLY A 114 3.09 -5.85 -11.24
CA GLY A 114 3.37 -4.42 -11.23
C GLY A 114 4.38 -4.03 -12.30
N ALA A 115 4.37 -2.75 -12.68
CA ALA A 115 5.49 -2.15 -13.42
C ALA A 115 6.76 -2.10 -12.54
N VAL A 116 6.58 -1.99 -11.22
CA VAL A 116 7.60 -2.21 -10.21
C VAL A 116 7.06 -3.21 -9.20
N ASN A 117 7.88 -4.15 -8.78
CA ASN A 117 7.51 -5.15 -7.79
C ASN A 117 8.58 -5.18 -6.70
N TRP A 118 8.16 -5.39 -5.46
CA TRP A 118 9.03 -5.80 -4.38
C TRP A 118 8.37 -6.97 -3.68
N PHE A 119 9.03 -8.12 -3.81
CA PHE A 119 8.55 -9.40 -3.34
C PHE A 119 9.61 -10.03 -2.45
N ASP A 120 9.21 -10.44 -1.25
CA ASP A 120 10.06 -11.11 -0.28
C ASP A 120 9.25 -12.15 0.49
N ASP A 121 9.37 -13.43 0.12
CA ASP A 121 8.67 -14.54 0.78
C ASP A 121 9.26 -14.94 2.13
N SER A 122 10.37 -14.30 2.53
CA SER A 122 10.95 -14.47 3.87
C SER A 122 10.40 -13.48 4.89
N ALA A 123 9.76 -12.39 4.43
CA ALA A 123 9.13 -11.40 5.30
C ALA A 123 7.92 -12.01 6.02
N ALA A 124 7.76 -11.69 7.31
CA ALA A 124 6.64 -12.18 8.08
C ALA A 124 5.32 -11.46 7.74
N ALA A 125 5.42 -10.24 7.24
CA ALA A 125 4.30 -9.33 6.95
C ALA A 125 4.72 -8.22 5.98
N VAL A 126 3.81 -7.66 5.18
CA VAL A 126 4.10 -6.42 4.43
C VAL A 126 4.24 -5.22 5.36
N CYS A 127 3.73 -5.23 6.59
CA CYS A 127 4.08 -4.24 7.62
C CYS A 127 5.60 -4.18 7.87
N GLU A 128 6.29 -5.33 7.91
CA GLU A 128 7.75 -5.39 8.08
C GLU A 128 8.47 -4.77 6.87
N MET A 129 8.07 -5.16 5.66
CA MET A 129 8.57 -4.57 4.42
C MET A 129 8.28 -3.06 4.37
N THR A 130 7.12 -2.64 4.84
CA THR A 130 6.74 -1.22 4.88
C THR A 130 7.64 -0.43 5.82
N ALA A 131 8.04 -1.00 6.97
CA ALA A 131 8.99 -0.36 7.87
C ALA A 131 10.35 -0.12 7.19
N GLU A 132 10.89 -1.13 6.49
CA GLU A 132 12.14 -0.98 5.73
C GLU A 132 12.01 0.07 4.62
N LEU A 133 10.85 0.14 3.95
CA LEU A 133 10.59 1.15 2.93
C LEU A 133 10.55 2.57 3.51
N ILE A 134 9.91 2.74 4.67
CA ILE A 134 9.85 4.02 5.38
C ILE A 134 11.26 4.49 5.75
N ASP A 135 12.09 3.59 6.26
CA ASP A 135 13.50 3.87 6.57
C ASP A 135 14.30 4.23 5.32
N ALA A 136 14.14 3.47 4.24
CA ALA A 136 14.83 3.72 2.97
C ALA A 136 14.40 5.03 2.28
N LEU A 137 13.16 5.47 2.52
CA LEU A 137 12.66 6.78 2.09
C LEU A 137 13.17 7.95 2.96
N GLY A 138 13.84 7.66 4.08
CA GLY A 138 14.35 8.67 5.01
C GLY A 138 13.23 9.38 5.79
N VAL A 139 12.07 8.75 5.94
CA VAL A 139 10.94 9.31 6.67
C VAL A 139 11.20 9.20 8.17
N LYS A 140 10.95 10.29 8.90
CA LYS A 140 11.01 10.26 10.36
C LYS A 140 9.77 9.55 10.91
N TRP A 141 9.99 8.48 11.66
CA TRP A 141 8.94 7.78 12.39
C TRP A 141 8.17 8.71 13.35
N THR A 142 6.85 8.60 13.29
CA THR A 142 5.92 9.25 14.23
C THR A 142 5.12 8.16 14.95
N PRO A 143 4.51 8.45 16.12
CA PRO A 143 3.63 7.48 16.78
C PRO A 143 2.48 7.01 15.88
N ALA A 144 1.95 7.88 15.01
CA ALA A 144 0.91 7.50 14.06
C ALA A 144 1.42 6.48 13.04
N ILE A 145 2.59 6.72 12.44
CA ILE A 145 3.20 5.76 11.50
C ILE A 145 3.55 4.46 12.22
N ALA A 146 4.12 4.51 13.43
CA ALA A 146 4.59 3.34 14.16
C ALA A 146 3.47 2.48 14.81
N THR A 147 2.26 3.03 14.95
CA THR A 147 1.11 2.30 15.51
C THR A 147 0.46 1.36 14.48
N HIS A 148 0.66 1.67 13.19
CA HIS A 148 0.11 0.95 12.06
C HIS A 148 1.21 0.12 11.39
#